data_AF-A0A1V1UML5-F1
#
_entry.id   AF-A0A1V1UML5-F1
#
_cell.length_a   1.000
_cell.length_b   1.000
_cell.length_c   1.000
_cell.angle_alpha   90.00
_cell.angle_beta   90.00
_cell.angle_gamma   90.00
#
_symmetry.space_group_name_H-M   'P 1'
#
loop_
_entity.id
_entity.type
_entity.pdbx_description
1 polymer ?
#
loop_
_entity_poly.entity_id
_entity_poly.type
_entity_poly.pdbx_seq_one_letter_code
_entity_poly.pdbx_strand_id
1 'polypeptide(L)'
;MGKIAPQPKREIIFAARNRDQAKTAFGFLLGFIEGLPEDEQEQFTIRRGSKLEVETAENGGGLARVIAADGKSILGGAPTLAILDERAAWEREKGDALENAVLSGLGKRDGRALIISTSAPDDANTFSRWLDEPPPGTYVQEHRPDPGLPPDDLASLLVANPGAAEGIGPSAEWLTAQARRAIARGGSALSSFRNLNRNERVASDNRSVLLTVDEWLACEVAPDDLPRRDGPVGMCGGLPLQSGPCGSWPS
;
A
#
# COMPACT_ATOMS: atom_id res chain seq x y z
N MET A 1 7.31 -18.59 -17.41
CA MET A 1 6.63 -17.40 -16.87
C MET A 1 7.24 -16.18 -17.56
N GLY A 2 6.45 -15.22 -18.07
CA GLY A 2 6.98 -13.93 -18.54
C GLY A 2 7.09 -13.65 -20.05
N LYS A 3 6.62 -14.52 -20.95
CA LYS A 3 6.50 -14.13 -22.37
C LYS A 3 5.20 -13.35 -22.59
N ILE A 4 5.28 -12.02 -22.57
CA ILE A 4 4.17 -11.17 -23.02
C ILE A 4 4.11 -11.31 -24.54
N ALA A 5 3.00 -11.80 -25.06
CA ALA A 5 2.83 -11.97 -26.50
C ALA A 5 3.08 -10.63 -27.24
N PRO A 6 3.72 -10.64 -28.42
CA PRO A 6 3.78 -9.45 -29.26
C PRO A 6 2.35 -9.03 -29.57
N GLN A 7 2.00 -7.84 -29.10
CA GLN A 7 0.64 -7.34 -29.08
C GLN A 7 0.68 -5.96 -29.74
N PRO A 8 0.06 -5.74 -30.91
CA PRO A 8 0.12 -4.46 -31.60
C PRO A 8 -0.73 -3.40 -30.88
N LYS A 9 -0.46 -2.11 -31.11
CA LYS A 9 -1.23 -1.00 -30.50
C LYS A 9 -1.25 -1.07 -28.98
N ARG A 10 -0.08 -1.18 -28.36
CA ARG A 10 0.01 -1.32 -26.89
C ARG A 10 -0.39 -0.02 -26.21
N GLU A 11 -1.27 -0.13 -25.22
CA GLU A 11 -1.58 0.97 -24.33
C GLU A 11 -1.03 0.64 -22.92
N ILE A 12 -0.27 1.58 -22.36
CA ILE A 12 0.27 1.55 -21.00
C ILE A 12 -0.36 2.70 -20.21
N ILE A 13 -0.87 2.40 -19.03
CA ILE A 13 -1.54 3.39 -18.17
C ILE A 13 -0.75 3.55 -16.89
N PHE A 14 -0.37 4.78 -16.57
CA PHE A 14 0.15 5.17 -15.26
C PHE A 14 -0.98 5.87 -14.50
N ALA A 15 -1.47 5.23 -13.44
CA ALA A 15 -2.53 5.76 -12.60
C ALA A 15 -2.00 6.04 -11.19
N ALA A 16 -2.37 7.19 -10.64
CA ALA A 16 -2.14 7.54 -9.24
C ALA A 16 -3.28 8.42 -8.72
N ARG A 17 -3.24 8.77 -7.43
CA ARG A 17 -4.27 9.60 -6.79
C ARG A 17 -4.50 10.92 -7.53
N ASN A 18 -3.41 11.54 -7.97
CA ASN A 18 -3.44 12.76 -8.77
C ASN A 18 -2.37 12.72 -9.87
N ARG A 19 -2.48 13.65 -10.83
CA ARG A 19 -1.57 13.70 -11.98
C ARG A 19 -0.11 13.93 -11.57
N ASP A 20 0.13 14.71 -10.52
CA ASP A 20 1.49 15.05 -10.10
C ASP A 20 2.21 13.86 -9.45
N GLN A 21 1.49 12.97 -8.78
CA GLN A 21 2.05 11.70 -8.32
C GLN A 21 2.35 10.75 -9.48
N ALA A 22 1.41 10.62 -10.44
CA ALA A 22 1.63 9.78 -11.61
C ALA A 22 2.75 10.27 -12.54
N LYS A 23 3.12 11.56 -12.46
CA LYS A 23 4.31 12.10 -13.15
C LYS A 23 5.60 11.40 -12.73
N THR A 24 5.70 10.90 -11.50
CA THR A 24 6.91 10.22 -11.02
C THR A 24 7.16 8.95 -11.83
N ALA A 25 6.16 8.08 -11.95
CA ALA A 25 6.24 6.87 -12.76
C ALA A 25 6.47 7.17 -14.25
N PHE A 26 5.79 8.20 -14.77
CA PHE A 26 6.01 8.67 -16.14
C PHE A 26 7.44 9.21 -16.36
N GLY A 27 8.02 9.87 -15.36
CA GLY A 27 9.40 10.35 -15.37
C GLY A 27 10.41 9.22 -15.52
N PHE A 28 10.16 8.05 -14.90
CA PHE A 28 11.02 6.88 -15.11
C PHE A 28 10.95 6.35 -16.54
N LEU A 29 9.78 6.38 -17.18
CA LEU A 29 9.67 6.06 -18.61
C LEU A 29 10.46 7.04 -19.47
N LEU A 30 10.38 8.35 -19.16
CA LEU A 30 11.15 9.36 -19.88
C LEU A 30 12.65 9.15 -19.69
N GLY A 31 13.11 8.93 -18.46
CA GLY A 31 14.52 8.66 -18.17
C GLY A 31 15.03 7.37 -18.83
N PHE A 32 14.17 6.35 -18.95
CA PHE A 32 14.50 5.14 -19.71
C PHE A 32 14.69 5.46 -21.20
N ILE A 33 13.78 6.22 -21.81
CA ILE A 33 13.89 6.64 -23.22
C ILE A 33 15.14 7.49 -23.43
N GLU A 34 15.40 8.47 -22.56
CA GLU A 34 16.58 9.34 -22.61
C GLU A 34 17.91 8.57 -22.49
N GLY A 35 17.88 7.35 -21.94
CA GLY A 35 19.03 6.44 -21.85
C GLY A 35 19.23 5.52 -23.06
N LEU A 36 18.32 5.52 -24.05
CA LEU A 36 18.45 4.71 -25.27
C LEU A 36 19.41 5.36 -26.29
N PRO A 37 19.94 4.61 -27.27
CA PRO A 37 20.64 5.18 -28.43
C PRO A 37 19.79 6.24 -29.15
N GLU A 38 20.43 7.27 -29.73
CA GLU A 38 19.72 8.41 -30.35
C GLU A 38 18.73 7.98 -31.45
N ASP A 39 19.12 7.01 -32.28
CA ASP A 39 18.27 6.44 -33.34
C ASP A 39 17.04 5.72 -32.78
N GLU A 40 17.15 5.08 -31.61
CA GLU A 40 16.01 4.51 -30.92
C GLU A 40 15.13 5.57 -30.25
N GLN A 41 15.69 6.71 -29.82
CA GLN A 41 14.89 7.78 -29.21
C GLN A 41 13.93 8.43 -30.21
N GLU A 42 14.33 8.55 -31.47
CA GLU A 42 13.56 9.19 -32.54
C GLU A 42 12.19 8.53 -32.80
N GLN A 43 12.02 7.26 -32.41
CA GLN A 43 10.74 6.56 -32.55
C GLN A 43 9.65 7.08 -31.60
N PHE A 44 10.00 7.82 -30.55
CA PHE A 44 9.09 8.25 -29.50
C PHE A 44 8.67 9.71 -29.64
N THR A 45 7.36 9.95 -29.69
CA THR A 45 6.78 11.30 -29.58
C THR A 45 6.33 11.56 -28.14
N ILE A 46 7.02 12.48 -27.47
CA ILE A 46 6.79 12.78 -26.04
C ILE A 46 5.95 14.06 -25.88
N ARG A 47 4.80 13.96 -25.20
CA ARG A 47 3.93 15.10 -24.83
C ARG A 47 4.03 15.37 -23.34
N ARG A 48 4.38 16.61 -22.97
CA ARG A 48 4.55 17.07 -21.56
C ARG A 48 3.59 18.20 -21.17
N GLY A 49 2.52 18.41 -21.94
CA GLY A 49 1.60 19.55 -21.81
C GLY A 49 0.40 19.27 -20.88
N SER A 50 -0.81 19.54 -21.38
CA SER A 50 -2.06 19.22 -20.67
C SER A 50 -2.24 17.72 -20.44
N LYS A 51 -1.71 16.91 -21.36
CA LYS A 51 -1.60 15.46 -21.28
C LYS A 51 -0.13 15.06 -21.17
N LEU A 52 0.11 13.99 -20.42
CA LEU A 52 1.43 13.36 -20.28
C LEU A 52 1.37 12.01 -20.97
N GLU A 53 1.95 11.95 -22.16
CA GLU A 53 1.82 10.83 -23.08
C GLU A 53 3.13 10.60 -23.83
N VAL A 54 3.45 9.33 -24.09
CA VAL A 54 4.50 8.92 -25.04
C VAL A 54 3.83 8.06 -26.10
N GLU A 55 4.03 8.42 -27.36
CA GLU A 55 3.53 7.69 -28.52
C GLU A 55 4.71 7.06 -29.30
N THR A 56 4.48 5.91 -29.93
CA THR A 56 5.41 5.32 -30.91
C THR A 56 4.62 4.77 -32.10
N ALA A 57 5.22 4.76 -33.28
CA ALA A 57 4.66 4.13 -34.48
C ALA A 57 4.96 2.62 -34.56
N GLU A 58 5.90 2.14 -33.75
CA GLU A 58 6.33 0.74 -33.73
C GLU A 58 5.19 -0.23 -33.44
N ASN A 59 5.28 -1.44 -34.00
CA ASN A 59 4.34 -2.53 -33.78
C ASN A 59 2.85 -2.09 -33.97
N GLY A 60 2.60 -1.26 -34.99
CA GLY A 60 1.27 -0.75 -35.34
C GLY A 60 0.76 0.38 -34.45
N GLY A 61 1.62 0.94 -33.59
CA GLY A 61 1.34 2.02 -32.66
C GLY A 61 1.58 1.63 -31.20
N GLY A 62 1.83 2.63 -30.37
CA GLY A 62 1.89 2.49 -28.92
C GLY A 62 1.57 3.80 -28.22
N LEU A 63 0.95 3.72 -27.05
CA LEU A 63 0.61 4.87 -26.23
C LEU A 63 0.86 4.54 -24.76
N ALA A 64 1.72 5.30 -24.11
CA ALA A 64 1.86 5.30 -22.67
C ALA A 64 1.30 6.63 -22.14
N ARG A 65 0.35 6.61 -21.19
CA ARG A 65 -0.31 7.83 -20.71
C ARG A 65 -0.59 7.85 -19.23
N VAL A 66 -0.62 9.04 -18.66
CA VAL A 66 -0.98 9.29 -17.26
C VAL A 66 -2.48 9.50 -17.10
N ILE A 67 -3.06 8.90 -16.08
CA ILE A 67 -4.44 9.08 -15.65
C ILE A 67 -4.47 9.36 -14.15
N ALA A 68 -5.34 10.27 -13.71
CA ALA A 68 -5.56 10.54 -12.29
C ALA A 68 -6.83 9.83 -11.79
N ALA A 69 -6.81 9.35 -10.55
CA ALA A 69 -7.97 8.81 -9.83
C ALA A 69 -8.92 9.91 -9.33
N ASP A 70 -9.34 10.82 -10.22
CA ASP A 70 -10.16 12.00 -9.87
C ASP A 70 -11.65 11.86 -10.22
N GLY A 71 -12.05 10.73 -10.80
CA GLY A 71 -13.43 10.40 -11.17
C GLY A 71 -13.92 11.04 -12.48
N LYS A 72 -13.12 11.89 -13.14
CA LYS A 72 -13.47 12.48 -14.46
C LYS A 72 -12.96 11.63 -15.62
N SER A 73 -12.02 10.74 -15.34
CA SER A 73 -11.33 9.93 -16.32
C SER A 73 -12.14 8.67 -16.66
N ILE A 74 -13.10 8.76 -17.59
CA ILE A 74 -13.78 7.58 -18.14
C ILE A 74 -12.78 6.83 -19.03
N LEU A 75 -12.42 5.60 -18.65
CA LEU A 75 -11.58 4.74 -19.48
C LEU A 75 -12.43 4.02 -20.54
N GLY A 76 -12.23 4.40 -21.79
CA GLY A 76 -12.70 3.65 -22.97
C GLY A 76 -11.63 2.76 -23.63
N GLY A 77 -10.52 2.49 -22.94
CA GLY A 77 -9.33 1.85 -23.50
C GLY A 77 -9.32 0.32 -23.43
N ALA A 78 -8.25 -0.25 -23.98
CA ALA A 78 -7.92 -1.66 -23.90
C ALA A 78 -6.42 -1.77 -23.58
N PRO A 79 -6.01 -1.35 -22.36
CA PRO A 79 -4.61 -1.37 -21.97
C PRO A 79 -4.04 -2.78 -22.02
N THR A 80 -2.73 -2.84 -22.24
CA THR A 80 -1.92 -4.06 -22.14
C THR A 80 -1.13 -4.11 -20.83
N LEU A 81 -0.84 -2.94 -20.26
CA LEU A 81 -0.21 -2.78 -18.96
C LEU A 81 -0.85 -1.60 -18.22
N ALA A 82 -1.09 -1.75 -16.92
CA ALA A 82 -1.42 -0.63 -16.06
C ALA A 82 -0.55 -0.67 -14.80
N ILE A 83 -0.04 0.49 -14.40
CA ILE A 83 0.69 0.70 -13.14
C ILE A 83 -0.20 1.60 -12.29
N LEU A 84 -0.69 1.08 -11.17
CA LEU A 84 -1.54 1.78 -10.22
C LEU A 84 -0.70 2.07 -8.97
N ASP A 85 -0.23 3.30 -8.85
CA ASP A 85 0.67 3.73 -7.78
C ASP A 85 -0.10 4.38 -6.62
N GLU A 86 0.38 4.15 -5.41
CA GLU A 86 -0.21 4.60 -4.14
C GLU A 86 -1.70 4.26 -4.01
N ARG A 87 -2.10 3.06 -4.42
CA ARG A 87 -3.51 2.67 -4.54
C ARG A 87 -4.32 2.79 -3.25
N ALA A 88 -3.73 2.50 -2.09
CA ALA A 88 -4.40 2.62 -0.80
C ALA A 88 -4.75 4.09 -0.45
N ALA A 89 -4.02 5.07 -1.01
CA ALA A 89 -4.22 6.49 -0.76
C ALA A 89 -5.25 7.14 -1.70
N TRP A 90 -5.83 6.38 -2.64
CA TRP A 90 -6.86 6.89 -3.54
C TRP A 90 -8.16 7.14 -2.78
N GLU A 91 -8.96 8.11 -3.25
CA GLU A 91 -10.32 8.27 -2.75
C GLU A 91 -11.11 6.99 -3.06
N ARG A 92 -11.89 6.49 -2.10
CA ARG A 92 -12.44 5.14 -2.14
C ARG A 92 -13.35 4.93 -3.34
N GLU A 93 -14.38 5.75 -3.51
CA GLU A 93 -15.37 5.53 -4.57
C GLU A 93 -14.78 5.75 -5.96
N LYS A 94 -14.04 6.86 -6.13
CA LYS A 94 -13.39 7.19 -7.41
C LYS A 94 -12.27 6.23 -7.76
N GLY A 95 -11.52 5.80 -6.75
CA GLY A 95 -10.41 4.89 -6.90
C GLY A 95 -10.88 3.49 -7.28
N ASP A 96 -11.91 2.98 -6.59
CA ASP A 96 -12.54 1.69 -6.92
C ASP A 96 -13.14 1.72 -8.32
N ALA A 97 -13.82 2.82 -8.70
CA ALA A 97 -14.36 2.97 -10.06
C ALA A 97 -13.26 2.97 -11.13
N LEU A 98 -12.16 3.68 -10.89
CA LEU A 98 -11.03 3.71 -11.82
C LEU A 98 -10.34 2.35 -11.93
N GLU A 99 -10.05 1.71 -10.81
CA GLU A 99 -9.43 0.38 -10.76
C GLU A 99 -10.28 -0.62 -11.55
N ASN A 100 -11.59 -0.69 -11.29
CA ASN A 100 -12.49 -1.58 -12.01
C ASN A 100 -12.50 -1.32 -13.52
N ALA A 101 -12.50 -0.05 -13.94
CA ALA A 101 -12.46 0.30 -15.35
C ALA A 101 -11.13 -0.12 -16.02
N VAL A 102 -10.00 0.05 -15.33
CA VAL A 102 -8.68 -0.36 -15.81
C VAL A 102 -8.58 -1.88 -15.92
N LEU A 103 -8.96 -2.61 -14.86
CA LEU A 103 -8.90 -4.08 -14.83
C LEU A 103 -9.82 -4.71 -15.89
N SER A 104 -11.04 -4.17 -16.05
CA SER A 104 -11.95 -4.57 -17.12
C SER A 104 -11.36 -4.33 -18.51
N GLY A 105 -10.67 -3.19 -18.70
CA GLY A 105 -9.95 -2.89 -19.93
C GLY A 105 -8.81 -3.87 -20.23
N LEU A 106 -8.00 -4.20 -19.21
CA LEU A 106 -6.90 -5.16 -19.31
C LEU A 106 -7.38 -6.55 -19.71
N GLY A 107 -8.54 -6.99 -19.18
CA GLY A 107 -9.13 -8.28 -19.48
C GLY A 107 -9.42 -8.51 -20.97
N LYS A 108 -9.67 -7.45 -21.74
CA LYS A 108 -9.91 -7.53 -23.20
C LYS A 108 -8.67 -7.95 -23.99
N ARG A 109 -7.48 -7.83 -23.41
CA ARG A 109 -6.20 -7.99 -24.10
C ARG A 109 -5.22 -8.89 -23.36
N ASP A 110 -5.68 -9.68 -22.39
CA ASP A 110 -4.80 -10.42 -21.48
C ASP A 110 -3.68 -9.50 -20.92
N GLY A 111 -4.08 -8.29 -20.55
CA GLY A 111 -3.16 -7.29 -19.99
C GLY A 111 -2.74 -7.64 -18.57
N ARG A 112 -1.78 -6.89 -18.03
CA ARG A 112 -1.31 -7.03 -16.65
C ARG A 112 -1.46 -5.72 -15.88
N ALA A 113 -1.78 -5.82 -14.60
CA ALA A 113 -1.72 -4.70 -13.67
C ALA A 113 -0.55 -4.90 -12.70
N LEU A 114 0.18 -3.83 -12.44
CA LEU A 114 1.11 -3.71 -11.33
C LEU A 114 0.52 -2.69 -10.36
N ILE A 115 0.06 -3.16 -9.20
CA ILE A 115 -0.53 -2.30 -8.18
C ILE A 115 0.49 -2.18 -7.03
N ILE A 116 0.89 -0.95 -6.73
CA ILE A 116 1.90 -0.64 -5.72
C ILE A 116 1.26 0.31 -4.72
N SER A 117 1.47 0.04 -3.44
CA SER A 117 1.02 0.93 -2.38
C SER A 117 1.76 0.65 -1.09
N THR A 118 1.91 1.68 -0.27
CA THR A 118 2.11 1.51 1.17
C THR A 118 0.82 0.98 1.81
N SER A 119 0.93 0.36 3.00
CA SER A 119 -0.23 -0.21 3.70
C SER A 119 -1.25 0.85 4.07
N ALA A 120 -2.53 0.54 3.83
CA ALA A 120 -3.63 1.38 4.25
C ALA A 120 -3.67 1.53 5.78
N PRO A 121 -4.28 2.61 6.30
CA PRO A 121 -4.42 2.82 7.74
C PRO A 121 -5.37 1.82 8.42
N ASP A 122 -6.23 1.15 7.64
CA ASP A 122 -7.21 0.18 8.16
C ASP A 122 -7.46 -0.98 7.17
N ASP A 123 -8.12 -2.03 7.68
CA ASP A 123 -8.51 -3.24 6.93
C ASP A 123 -9.71 -3.02 6.00
N ALA A 124 -10.46 -1.92 6.17
CA ALA A 124 -11.62 -1.62 5.34
C ALA A 124 -11.23 -1.08 3.96
N ASN A 125 -9.98 -0.68 3.79
CA ASN A 125 -9.43 -0.25 2.51
C ASN A 125 -9.47 -1.38 1.47
N THR A 126 -9.93 -1.05 0.26
CA THR A 126 -10.06 -2.00 -0.85
C THR A 126 -8.73 -2.70 -1.17
N PHE A 127 -7.60 -2.00 -1.05
CA PHE A 127 -6.28 -2.59 -1.32
C PHE A 127 -5.86 -3.60 -0.24
N SER A 128 -6.15 -3.33 1.04
CA SER A 128 -5.90 -4.29 2.13
C SER A 128 -6.65 -5.61 1.87
N ARG A 129 -7.92 -5.51 1.48
CA ARG A 129 -8.75 -6.68 1.14
C ARG A 129 -8.21 -7.45 -0.07
N TRP A 130 -7.64 -6.75 -1.06
CA TRP A 130 -6.98 -7.37 -2.21
C TRP A 130 -5.72 -8.17 -1.82
N LEU A 131 -4.98 -7.70 -0.81
CA LEU A 131 -3.81 -8.42 -0.32
C LEU A 131 -4.22 -9.69 0.45
N ASP A 132 -5.29 -9.59 1.24
CA ASP A 132 -5.77 -10.71 2.07
C ASP A 132 -6.51 -11.77 1.23
N GLU A 133 -7.32 -11.34 0.26
CA GLU A 133 -8.13 -12.19 -0.61
C GLU A 133 -7.87 -11.85 -2.09
N PRO A 134 -6.68 -12.16 -2.62
CA PRO A 134 -6.31 -11.76 -3.96
C PRO A 134 -7.16 -12.45 -5.03
N PRO A 135 -7.56 -11.73 -6.10
CA PRO A 135 -8.25 -12.34 -7.23
C PRO A 135 -7.44 -13.46 -7.88
N PRO A 136 -8.08 -14.48 -8.49
CA PRO A 136 -7.36 -15.56 -9.17
C PRO A 136 -6.36 -15.05 -10.21
N GLY A 137 -5.17 -15.64 -10.25
CA GLY A 137 -4.10 -15.23 -11.17
C GLY A 137 -3.28 -14.02 -10.70
N THR A 138 -3.50 -13.56 -9.46
CA THR A 138 -2.72 -12.49 -8.83
C THR A 138 -1.52 -13.06 -8.10
N TYR A 139 -0.38 -12.39 -8.24
CA TYR A 139 0.79 -12.59 -7.40
C TYR A 139 0.82 -11.47 -6.36
N VAL A 140 0.92 -11.84 -5.09
CA VAL A 140 1.01 -10.89 -3.97
C VAL A 140 2.40 -11.00 -3.34
N GLN A 141 3.01 -9.85 -3.12
CA GLN A 141 4.24 -9.70 -2.36
C GLN A 141 4.03 -8.58 -1.35
N GLU A 142 3.98 -8.94 -0.07
CA GLU A 142 3.80 -8.00 1.04
C GLU A 142 5.08 -7.97 1.88
N HIS A 143 5.55 -6.77 2.19
CA HIS A 143 6.69 -6.53 3.07
C HIS A 143 6.18 -5.94 4.38
N ARG A 144 5.59 -6.78 5.21
CA ARG A 144 5.11 -6.46 6.56
C ARG A 144 5.72 -7.44 7.56
N PRO A 145 6.26 -6.98 8.69
CA PRO A 145 6.76 -7.85 9.74
C PRO A 145 5.60 -8.47 10.53
N ASP A 146 5.88 -9.54 11.28
CA ASP A 146 4.90 -10.13 12.18
C ASP A 146 4.35 -9.11 13.19
N PRO A 147 3.07 -9.21 13.58
CA PRO A 147 2.45 -8.29 14.50
C PRO A 147 3.08 -8.38 15.91
N GLY A 148 3.01 -7.28 16.65
CA GLY A 148 3.49 -7.23 18.06
C GLY A 148 5.00 -7.05 18.22
N LEU A 149 5.78 -7.04 17.14
CA LEU A 149 7.22 -6.82 17.23
C LEU A 149 7.58 -5.37 17.62
N PRO A 150 8.68 -5.16 18.36
CA PRO A 150 9.18 -3.84 18.69
C PRO A 150 9.44 -2.98 17.45
N PRO A 151 9.10 -1.68 17.45
CA PRO A 151 9.27 -0.82 16.26
C PRO A 151 10.72 -0.68 15.79
N ASP A 152 11.68 -0.73 16.71
CA ASP A 152 13.11 -0.56 16.45
C ASP A 152 13.89 -1.88 16.35
N ASP A 153 13.17 -3.02 16.31
CA ASP A 153 13.79 -4.30 16.01
C ASP A 153 14.31 -4.32 14.56
N LEU A 154 15.63 -4.49 14.42
CA LEU A 154 16.30 -4.38 13.12
C LEU A 154 15.85 -5.48 12.15
N ALA A 155 15.65 -6.70 12.63
CA ALA A 155 15.26 -7.81 11.76
C ALA A 155 13.88 -7.54 11.11
N SER A 156 12.91 -7.10 11.88
CA SER A 156 11.58 -6.72 11.39
C SER A 156 11.60 -5.46 10.51
N LEU A 157 12.48 -4.49 10.79
CA LEU A 157 12.67 -3.34 9.91
C LEU A 157 13.16 -3.75 8.52
N LEU A 158 14.06 -4.74 8.44
CA LEU A 158 14.57 -5.25 7.16
C LEU A 158 13.54 -6.12 6.41
N VAL A 159 12.63 -6.79 7.12
CA VAL A 159 11.48 -7.47 6.49
C VAL A 159 10.56 -6.46 5.80
N ALA A 160 10.30 -5.32 6.45
CA ALA A 160 9.49 -4.25 5.87
C ALA A 160 10.20 -3.48 4.75
N ASN A 161 11.54 -3.44 4.79
CA ASN A 161 12.38 -2.65 3.89
C ASN A 161 13.49 -3.53 3.29
N PRO A 162 13.15 -4.53 2.45
CA PRO A 162 14.14 -5.48 1.93
C PRO A 162 15.23 -4.81 1.10
N GLY A 163 14.94 -3.68 0.44
CA GLY A 163 15.91 -2.90 -0.32
C GLY A 163 17.06 -2.34 0.52
N ALA A 164 16.85 -2.15 1.83
CA ALA A 164 17.88 -1.61 2.72
C ALA A 164 19.13 -2.50 2.80
N ALA A 165 18.97 -3.83 2.65
CA ALA A 165 20.08 -4.78 2.61
C ALA A 165 20.95 -4.62 1.35
N GLU A 166 20.34 -4.16 0.26
CA GLU A 166 20.99 -3.94 -1.04
C GLU A 166 21.43 -2.47 -1.25
N GLY A 167 21.31 -1.63 -0.21
CA GLY A 167 21.61 -0.20 -0.30
C GLY A 167 20.58 0.61 -1.11
N ILE A 168 19.37 0.09 -1.30
CA ILE A 168 18.28 0.75 -2.00
C ILE A 168 17.29 1.33 -0.97
N GLY A 169 17.06 2.64 -1.05
CA GLY A 169 16.14 3.33 -0.15
C GLY A 169 16.76 3.67 1.22
N PRO A 170 15.97 3.66 2.31
CA PRO A 170 16.46 4.03 3.63
C PRO A 170 17.44 2.98 4.18
N SER A 171 18.55 3.44 4.77
CA SER A 171 19.53 2.53 5.39
C SER A 171 19.01 1.93 6.70
N ALA A 172 19.51 0.75 7.06
CA ALA A 172 19.22 0.10 8.34
C ALA A 172 19.48 1.01 9.55
N GLU A 173 20.59 1.77 9.51
CA GLU A 173 20.94 2.73 10.56
C GLU A 173 19.92 3.87 10.66
N TRP A 174 19.49 4.40 9.51
CA TRP A 174 18.49 5.47 9.47
C TRP A 174 17.13 4.98 9.98
N LEU A 175 16.69 3.79 9.55
CA LEU A 175 15.44 3.17 9.99
C LEU A 175 15.42 2.99 11.51
N THR A 176 16.50 2.42 12.06
CA THR A 176 16.65 2.23 13.50
C THR A 176 16.64 3.57 14.26
N ALA A 177 17.33 4.58 13.74
CA ALA A 177 17.36 5.91 14.34
C ALA A 177 15.98 6.60 14.30
N GLN A 178 15.22 6.46 13.21
CA GLN A 178 13.85 6.98 13.14
C GLN A 178 12.91 6.24 14.07
N ALA A 179 13.00 4.91 14.14
CA ALA A 179 12.19 4.09 15.05
C ALA A 179 12.34 4.57 16.50
N ARG A 180 13.59 4.73 16.98
CA ARG A 180 13.88 5.23 18.33
C ARG A 180 13.31 6.62 18.59
N ARG A 181 13.39 7.53 17.61
CA ARG A 181 12.78 8.87 17.72
C ARG A 181 11.26 8.83 17.73
N ALA A 182 10.66 7.87 17.03
CA ALA A 182 9.21 7.68 17.01
C ALA A 182 8.73 7.10 18.36
N ILE A 183 9.43 6.09 18.88
CA ILE A 183 9.18 5.50 20.20
C ILE A 183 9.26 6.56 21.30
N ALA A 184 10.32 7.37 21.31
CA ALA A 184 10.51 8.42 22.31
C ALA A 184 9.42 9.50 22.29
N ARG A 185 8.79 9.74 21.13
CA ARG A 185 7.68 10.70 20.99
C ARG A 185 6.32 10.07 21.30
N GLY A 186 6.16 8.77 21.04
CA GLY A 186 4.90 8.06 21.21
C GLY A 186 3.77 8.60 20.32
N GLY A 187 2.54 8.16 20.61
CA GLY A 187 1.32 8.63 19.95
C GLY A 187 1.37 8.54 18.42
N SER A 188 0.86 9.57 17.75
CA SER A 188 0.78 9.61 16.29
C SER A 188 2.12 9.51 15.57
N ALA A 189 3.22 9.92 16.20
CA ALA A 189 4.56 9.79 15.61
C ALA A 189 4.96 8.32 15.50
N LEU A 190 4.62 7.52 16.52
CA LEU A 190 4.86 6.08 16.53
C LEU A 190 3.92 5.34 15.60
N SER A 191 2.62 5.67 15.62
CA SER A 191 1.63 5.12 14.69
C SER A 191 1.99 5.39 13.22
N SER A 192 2.43 6.62 12.91
CA SER A 192 2.89 6.97 11.55
C SER A 192 4.15 6.20 11.15
N PHE A 193 5.08 5.97 12.08
CA PHE A 193 6.29 5.19 11.78
C PHE A 193 5.93 3.73 11.47
N ARG A 194 5.09 3.11 12.31
CA ARG A 194 4.57 1.75 12.11
C ARG A 194 3.88 1.60 10.74
N ASN A 195 3.03 2.56 10.37
CA ASN A 195 2.35 2.51 9.08
C ASN A 195 3.30 2.73 7.88
N LEU A 196 4.06 3.83 7.88
CA LEU A 196 4.82 4.27 6.69
C LEU A 196 6.15 3.54 6.50
N ASN A 197 6.79 3.05 7.57
CA ASN A 197 8.11 2.43 7.50
C ASN A 197 8.08 0.93 7.79
N ARG A 198 7.00 0.43 8.40
CA ARG A 198 6.84 -1.00 8.73
C ARG A 198 5.66 -1.64 8.01
N ASN A 199 4.91 -0.88 7.20
CA ASN A 199 3.70 -1.34 6.51
C ASN A 199 2.66 -1.94 7.47
N GLU A 200 2.65 -1.56 8.75
CA GLU A 200 1.64 -2.04 9.69
C GLU A 200 0.31 -1.31 9.45
N ARG A 201 -0.80 -2.04 9.60
CA ARG A 201 -2.16 -1.48 9.43
C ARG A 201 -2.60 -0.74 10.69
N VAL A 202 -1.92 0.38 10.96
CA VAL A 202 -2.16 1.24 12.12
C VAL A 202 -2.52 2.62 11.61
N ALA A 203 -3.66 3.15 12.06
CA ALA A 203 -4.07 4.50 11.71
C ALA A 203 -3.05 5.53 12.21
N SER A 204 -2.52 6.33 11.30
CA SER A 204 -1.54 7.38 11.63
C SER A 204 -2.15 8.57 12.39
N ASP A 205 -3.46 8.78 12.27
CA ASP A 205 -4.18 9.84 12.97
C ASP A 205 -4.82 9.32 14.27
N ASN A 206 -4.26 9.73 15.41
CA ASN A 206 -4.76 9.38 16.75
C ASN A 206 -6.16 9.93 17.09
N ARG A 207 -6.94 10.44 16.12
CA ARG A 207 -8.25 11.06 16.38
C ARG A 207 -9.38 10.04 16.59
N SER A 208 -9.13 8.76 16.32
CA SER A 208 -10.16 7.71 16.33
C SER A 208 -9.85 6.51 17.24
N VAL A 209 -8.68 6.46 17.88
CA VAL A 209 -8.27 5.32 18.72
C VAL A 209 -8.27 5.69 20.21
N LEU A 210 -8.93 4.88 21.03
CA LEU A 210 -8.94 5.02 22.49
C LEU A 210 -7.60 4.62 23.11
N LEU A 211 -6.92 3.64 22.51
CA LEU A 211 -5.60 3.13 22.85
C LEU A 211 -4.82 2.85 21.55
N THR A 212 -3.54 3.21 21.53
CA THR A 212 -2.60 2.83 20.47
C THR A 212 -2.15 1.38 20.62
N VAL A 213 -1.59 0.79 19.55
CA VAL A 213 -1.04 -0.58 19.59
C VAL A 213 0.02 -0.72 20.67
N ASP A 214 0.92 0.26 20.79
CA ASP A 214 1.98 0.22 21.81
C ASP A 214 1.45 0.37 23.24
N GLU A 215 0.44 1.20 23.47
CA GLU A 215 -0.22 1.29 24.78
C GLU A 215 -0.92 -0.02 25.14
N TRP A 216 -1.56 -0.69 24.17
CA TRP A 216 -2.17 -1.99 24.36
C TRP A 216 -1.12 -3.07 24.70
N LEU A 217 -0.05 -3.16 23.91
CA LEU A 217 1.02 -4.14 24.12
C LEU A 217 1.78 -3.90 25.43
N ALA A 218 1.93 -2.64 25.87
CA ALA A 218 2.53 -2.32 27.16
C ALA A 218 1.67 -2.80 28.36
N CYS A 219 0.38 -3.06 28.16
CA CYS A 219 -0.48 -3.66 29.18
C CYS A 219 -0.38 -5.20 29.22
N GLU A 220 0.28 -5.83 28.26
CA GLU A 220 0.44 -7.28 28.24
C GLU A 220 1.43 -7.71 29.34
N VAL A 221 0.95 -8.56 30.24
CA VAL A 221 1.77 -9.14 31.32
C VAL A 221 1.88 -10.65 31.09
N ALA A 222 3.07 -11.20 31.36
CA ALA A 222 3.26 -12.63 31.27
C ALA A 222 2.29 -13.37 32.22
N PRO A 223 1.80 -14.57 31.87
CA PRO A 223 0.89 -15.32 32.73
C PRO A 223 1.42 -15.52 34.17
N ASP A 224 2.74 -15.62 34.32
CA ASP A 224 3.42 -15.80 35.61
C ASP A 224 3.56 -14.49 36.42
N ASP A 225 3.43 -13.34 35.75
CA ASP A 225 3.47 -12.00 36.37
C ASP A 225 2.07 -11.47 36.68
N LEU A 226 1.02 -12.24 36.38
CA LEU A 226 -0.35 -11.89 36.77
C LEU A 226 -0.43 -11.78 38.30
N PRO A 227 -1.11 -10.75 38.83
CA PRO A 227 -1.32 -10.65 40.26
C PRO A 227 -2.01 -11.91 40.78
N ARG A 228 -1.58 -12.36 41.97
CA ARG A 228 -2.18 -13.51 42.64
C ARG A 228 -3.69 -13.31 42.71
N ARG A 229 -4.44 -14.32 42.25
CA ARG A 229 -5.91 -14.31 42.28
C ARG A 229 -6.38 -14.41 43.73
N ASP A 230 -6.54 -13.27 44.38
CA ASP A 230 -7.02 -13.18 45.77
C ASP A 230 -8.39 -12.47 45.80
N GLY A 231 -9.37 -13.06 46.49
CA GLY A 231 -10.75 -12.56 46.61
C GLY A 231 -11.80 -13.34 45.80
N PRO A 232 -13.11 -13.06 46.00
CA PRO A 232 -14.17 -13.69 45.23
C PRO A 232 -14.08 -13.31 43.75
N VAL A 233 -14.01 -14.31 42.87
CA VAL A 233 -13.92 -14.12 41.42
C VAL A 233 -15.29 -13.69 40.89
N GLY A 234 -15.44 -12.42 40.52
CA GLY A 234 -16.55 -11.96 39.71
C GLY A 234 -16.25 -12.22 38.23
N MET A 235 -17.02 -13.10 37.57
CA MET A 235 -16.99 -13.17 36.11
C MET A 235 -17.77 -11.99 35.54
N CYS A 236 -17.04 -10.99 35.04
CA CYS A 236 -17.65 -9.92 34.26
C CYS A 236 -17.70 -10.35 32.78
N GLY A 237 -18.85 -10.90 32.36
CA GLY A 237 -19.16 -11.05 30.95
C GLY A 237 -19.61 -9.70 30.38
N GLY A 238 -18.81 -9.10 29.51
CA GLY A 238 -19.20 -7.90 28.78
C GLY A 238 -20.23 -8.25 27.70
N LEU A 239 -21.51 -7.96 27.93
CA LEU A 239 -22.48 -7.82 26.85
C LEU A 239 -22.56 -6.34 26.44
N PRO A 240 -22.62 -6.01 25.13
CA PRO A 240 -22.59 -4.63 24.64
C PRO A 240 -23.95 -3.91 24.75
N LEU A 241 -24.78 -4.25 25.75
CA LEU A 241 -26.07 -3.60 25.99
C LEU A 241 -26.17 -3.21 27.47
N GLN A 242 -26.54 -1.95 27.71
CA GLN A 242 -26.71 -1.30 29.00
C GLN A 242 -27.47 -2.18 30.00
N SER A 243 -26.72 -2.81 30.93
CA SER A 243 -27.08 -3.35 32.26
C SER A 243 -26.33 -4.68 32.50
N GLY A 244 -25.17 -4.61 33.17
CA GLY A 244 -24.46 -5.81 33.62
C GLY A 244 -25.08 -6.35 34.91
N PRO A 245 -25.57 -7.61 34.96
CA PRO A 245 -25.95 -8.22 36.22
C PRO A 245 -24.68 -8.69 36.94
N CYS A 246 -24.49 -8.24 38.17
CA CYS A 246 -23.48 -8.79 39.08
C CYS A 246 -24.16 -9.88 39.92
N GLY A 247 -23.80 -11.15 39.69
CA GLY A 247 -24.27 -12.29 40.49
C GLY A 247 -23.14 -12.82 41.38
N SER A 248 -23.43 -12.97 42.67
CA SER A 248 -22.57 -13.71 43.60
C SER A 248 -23.11 -15.13 43.76
N TRP A 249 -22.22 -16.12 43.75
CA TRP A 249 -22.54 -17.50 44.13
C TRP A 249 -22.02 -17.71 45.55
N PRO A 250 -22.89 -17.90 46.56
CA PRO A 250 -22.46 -18.55 47.78
C PRO A 250 -22.32 -20.05 47.50
N SER A 251 -21.29 -20.62 48.13
CA SER A 251 -20.83 -22.02 48.09
C SER A 251 -21.90 -23.09 47.94
#